data_AF-A0A7S1UU61-F1
#
_entry.id   AF-A0A7S1UU61-F1
#
_cell.length_a   1.000
_cell.length_b   1.000
_cell.length_c   1.000
_cell.angle_alpha   90.00
_cell.angle_beta   90.00
_cell.angle_gamma   90.00
#
_symmetry.space_group_name_H-M   'P 1'
#
loop_
_entity.id
_entity.type
_entity.pdbx_description
1 polymer ?
#
loop_
_entity_poly.entity_id
_entity_poly.type
_entity_poly.pdbx_seq_one_letter_code
_entity_poly.pdbx_strand_id
1 'polypeptide(L)'
;MWNEHFGIGVVELMAAGILTIAHNSGGPKADIVVPLHGEGQTGFLASTVEEYAERMDQAMRMSAKEALEMRKRAREASKRFSDEVFNTSFKATVLQSGLMGR
;
A
#
# COMPACT_ATOMS: atom_id res chain seq x y z
N MET A 1 5.78 -8.03 -9.77
CA MET A 1 6.78 -7.15 -10.41
C MET A 1 7.92 -6.94 -9.42
N TRP A 2 9.15 -7.24 -9.81
CA TRP A 2 10.34 -7.03 -8.98
C TRP A 2 10.91 -5.63 -9.24
N ASN A 3 11.37 -4.93 -8.19
CA ASN A 3 11.90 -3.56 -8.24
C ASN A 3 10.97 -2.56 -8.97
N GLU A 4 9.66 -2.72 -8.77
CA GLU A 4 8.68 -1.74 -9.23
C GLU A 4 8.90 -0.40 -8.51
N HIS A 5 8.98 0.70 -9.27
CA HIS A 5 9.34 2.01 -8.70
C HIS A 5 8.31 2.48 -7.69
N PHE A 6 7.02 2.45 -8.07
CA PHE A 6 5.91 2.76 -7.17
C PHE A 6 4.92 1.60 -7.12
N GLY A 7 4.27 1.29 -8.24
CA GLY A 7 3.32 0.19 -8.34
C GLY A 7 1.89 0.59 -8.02
N ILE A 8 1.32 1.50 -8.83
CA ILE A 8 -0.06 2.00 -8.65
C ILE A 8 -1.11 0.88 -8.62
N GLY A 9 -0.90 -0.20 -9.37
CA GLY A 9 -1.80 -1.36 -9.36
C GLY A 9 -1.93 -2.00 -7.97
N VAL A 10 -0.89 -1.96 -7.13
CA VAL A 10 -0.97 -2.44 -5.74
C VAL A 10 -1.88 -1.54 -4.91
N VAL A 11 -1.82 -0.21 -5.12
CA VAL A 11 -2.70 0.77 -4.47
C VAL A 11 -4.16 0.53 -4.88
N GLU A 12 -4.41 0.28 -6.16
CA GLU A 12 -5.75 0.01 -6.70
C GLU A 12 -6.37 -1.26 -6.09
N LEU A 13 -5.58 -2.34 -5.96
CA LEU A 13 -6.02 -3.57 -5.30
C LEU A 13 -6.38 -3.34 -3.83
N MET A 14 -5.57 -2.58 -3.10
CA MET A 14 -5.84 -2.22 -1.71
C MET A 14 -7.12 -1.39 -1.58
N ALA A 15 -7.29 -0.38 -2.43
CA ALA A 15 -8.48 0.46 -2.47
C ALA A 15 -9.75 -0.35 -2.82
N ALA A 16 -9.64 -1.29 -3.75
CA ALA A 16 -10.71 -2.23 -4.11
C ALA A 16 -11.07 -3.20 -2.99
N GLY A 17 -10.27 -3.29 -1.92
CA GLY A 17 -10.50 -4.24 -0.83
C GLY A 17 -10.18 -5.66 -1.28
N ILE A 18 -9.06 -5.82 -1.97
CA ILE A 18 -8.48 -7.12 -2.30
C ILE A 18 -7.37 -7.42 -1.30
N LEU A 19 -7.33 -8.65 -0.81
CA LEU A 19 -6.23 -9.12 0.03
C LEU A 19 -4.98 -9.23 -0.84
N THR A 20 -4.08 -8.27 -0.71
CA THR A 20 -3.02 -8.03 -1.71
C THR A 20 -1.71 -8.68 -1.27
N ILE A 21 -1.09 -9.43 -2.18
CA ILE A 21 0.26 -9.98 -2.04
C ILE A 21 1.13 -9.29 -3.11
N ALA A 22 2.14 -8.55 -2.69
CA ALA A 22 3.03 -7.82 -3.59
C ALA A 22 4.50 -8.25 -3.41
N HIS A 23 5.36 -7.83 -4.35
CA HIS A 23 6.77 -8.19 -4.26
C HIS A 23 7.47 -7.41 -3.14
N ASN A 24 8.35 -8.07 -2.39
CA ASN A 24 9.12 -7.48 -1.29
C ASN A 24 10.29 -6.60 -1.77
N SER A 25 10.02 -5.64 -2.64
CA SER A 25 11.01 -4.70 -3.19
C SER A 25 10.33 -3.41 -3.65
N GLY A 26 11.11 -2.34 -3.86
CA GLY A 26 10.63 -1.11 -4.48
C GLY A 26 9.45 -0.46 -3.74
N GLY A 27 8.61 0.27 -4.47
CA GLY A 27 7.45 0.97 -3.94
C GLY A 27 6.47 0.08 -3.16
N PRO A 28 6.17 -1.17 -3.60
CA PRO A 28 5.32 -2.06 -2.82
C PRO A 28 5.79 -2.29 -1.38
N LYS A 29 7.11 -2.44 -1.17
CA LYS A 29 7.71 -2.64 0.15
C LYS A 29 7.91 -1.34 0.91
N ALA A 30 8.48 -0.34 0.25
CA ALA A 30 8.92 0.88 0.90
C ALA A 30 7.73 1.78 1.26
N ASP A 31 6.76 1.86 0.35
CA ASP A 31 5.72 2.86 0.42
C ASP A 31 4.36 2.24 0.65
N ILE A 32 3.96 1.17 -0.05
CA ILE A 32 2.53 0.80 -0.19
C ILE A 32 2.06 -0.20 0.88
N VAL A 33 2.66 -1.40 0.93
CA VAL A 33 2.25 -2.51 1.82
C VAL A 33 2.97 -2.42 3.15
N VAL A 34 2.70 -1.33 3.86
CA VAL A 34 3.29 -1.02 5.17
C VAL A 34 2.22 -1.03 6.27
N PRO A 35 2.58 -1.27 7.55
CA PRO A 35 1.61 -1.22 8.63
C PRO A 35 0.93 0.15 8.75
N LEU A 36 -0.40 0.15 8.84
CA LEU A 36 -1.16 1.40 9.05
C LEU A 36 -1.02 1.82 10.51
N HIS A 37 -0.32 2.92 10.79
CA HIS A 37 -0.17 3.52 12.13
C HIS A 37 0.22 2.56 13.27
N GLY A 38 0.91 1.45 12.96
CA GLY A 38 1.23 0.40 13.94
C GLY A 38 0.06 -0.54 14.31
N GLU A 39 -1.11 -0.37 13.70
CA GLU A 39 -2.34 -1.15 13.94
C GLU A 39 -2.36 -2.52 13.24
N GLY A 40 -1.36 -2.79 12.40
CA GLY A 40 -1.15 -4.10 11.77
C GLY A 40 -0.96 -4.05 10.26
N GLN A 41 -0.76 -5.23 9.68
CA GLN A 41 -0.46 -5.39 8.25
C GLN A 41 -1.62 -4.97 7.35
N THR A 42 -1.28 -4.46 6.17
CA THR A 42 -2.20 -3.99 5.10
C THR A 42 -2.20 -4.93 3.88
N GLY A 43 -1.41 -6.00 3.94
CA GLY A 43 -1.24 -7.00 2.89
C GLY A 43 0.00 -7.83 3.19
N PHE A 44 0.42 -8.63 2.21
CA PHE A 44 1.61 -9.47 2.31
C PHE A 44 2.69 -9.06 1.31
N LEU A 45 3.94 -9.31 1.70
CA LEU A 45 5.11 -9.17 0.85
C LEU A 45 5.78 -10.54 0.67
N ALA A 46 6.24 -10.82 -0.54
CA ALA A 46 6.98 -12.04 -0.91
C ALA A 46 8.03 -11.75 -1.98
N SER A 47 9.07 -12.57 -2.05
CA SER A 47 10.26 -12.39 -2.89
C SER A 47 10.57 -13.65 -3.71
N THR A 48 10.19 -14.82 -3.20
CA THR A 48 10.41 -16.12 -3.85
C THR A 48 9.09 -16.85 -4.09
N VAL A 49 9.12 -17.88 -4.94
CA VAL A 49 7.95 -18.72 -5.23
C VAL A 49 7.40 -19.34 -3.94
N GLU A 50 8.28 -19.79 -3.06
CA GLU A 50 7.94 -20.40 -1.77
C GLU A 50 7.27 -19.40 -0.84
N GLU A 51 7.81 -18.17 -0.77
CA GLU A 51 7.17 -17.10 0.01
C GLU A 51 5.80 -16.75 -0.58
N TYR A 52 5.65 -16.67 -1.91
CA TYR A 52 4.34 -16.44 -2.51
C TYR A 52 3.34 -17.56 -2.19
N ALA A 53 3.76 -18.82 -2.28
CA ALA A 53 2.92 -19.97 -1.92
C ALA A 53 2.50 -19.91 -0.44
N GLU A 54 3.45 -19.59 0.45
CA GLU A 54 3.17 -19.42 1.88
C GLU A 54 2.16 -18.30 2.14
N ARG A 55 2.35 -17.11 1.55
CA ARG A 55 1.42 -15.98 1.73
C ARG A 55 0.04 -16.26 1.14
N MET A 56 -0.04 -17.00 0.04
CA MET A 56 -1.33 -17.44 -0.53
C MET A 56 -2.05 -18.42 0.39
N ASP A 57 -1.36 -19.42 0.96
CA ASP A 57 -1.95 -20.35 1.92
C ASP A 57 -2.42 -19.62 3.18
N GLN A 58 -1.59 -18.72 3.74
CA GLN A 58 -1.98 -17.85 4.86
C GLN A 58 -3.25 -17.06 4.52
N ALA A 59 -3.28 -16.37 3.38
CA ALA A 59 -4.41 -15.58 2.92
C ALA A 59 -5.70 -16.40 2.78
N MET A 60 -5.63 -17.64 2.31
CA MET A 60 -6.78 -18.54 2.17
C MET A 60 -7.28 -19.11 3.51
N ARG A 61 -6.39 -19.25 4.50
CA ARG A 61 -6.72 -19.79 5.83
C ARG A 61 -7.19 -18.75 6.84
N MET A 62 -6.99 -17.46 6.56
CA MET A 62 -7.46 -16.38 7.43
C MET A 62 -8.94 -16.52 7.72
N SER A 63 -9.34 -16.24 8.97
CA SER A 63 -10.76 -16.09 9.26
C SER A 63 -11.34 -14.90 8.49
N ALA A 64 -12.65 -14.96 8.19
CA ALA A 64 -13.33 -13.86 7.51
C ALA A 64 -13.17 -12.51 8.23
N LYS A 65 -13.08 -12.54 9.57
CA LYS A 65 -12.83 -11.36 10.40
C LYS A 65 -11.42 -10.80 10.17
N GLU A 66 -10.39 -11.62 10.27
CA GLU A 66 -9.00 -11.17 10.06
C GLU A 66 -8.79 -10.62 8.65
N ALA A 67 -9.33 -11.31 7.63
CA ALA A 67 -9.25 -10.88 6.25
C ALA A 67 -10.00 -9.56 6.03
N LEU A 68 -11.16 -9.38 6.66
CA LEU A 68 -11.91 -8.12 6.60
C LEU A 68 -11.11 -6.96 7.23
N GLU A 69 -10.53 -7.17 8.41
CA GLU A 69 -9.76 -6.13 9.10
C GLU A 69 -8.48 -5.75 8.35
N MET A 70 -7.78 -6.72 7.75
CA MET A 70 -6.62 -6.42 6.88
C MET A 70 -7.03 -5.58 5.68
N ARG A 71 -8.14 -5.93 5.01
CA ARG A 71 -8.64 -5.17 3.86
C ARG A 71 -9.11 -3.76 4.23
N LYS A 72 -9.72 -3.57 5.39
CA LYS A 72 -10.09 -2.24 5.89
C LYS A 72 -8.85 -1.37 6.09
N ARG A 73 -7.82 -1.90 6.75
CA ARG A 73 -6.55 -1.19 6.92
C ARG A 73 -5.90 -0.89 5.57
N ALA A 74 -5.93 -1.83 4.63
CA ALA A 74 -5.39 -1.63 3.30
C ALA A 74 -6.09 -0.48 2.55
N ARG A 75 -7.42 -0.47 2.56
CA ARG A 75 -8.23 0.58 1.94
C ARG A 75 -8.04 1.94 2.61
N GLU A 76 -7.84 1.98 3.93
CA GLU A 76 -7.51 3.22 4.62
C GLU A 76 -6.11 3.70 4.23
N ALA A 77 -5.12 2.80 4.24
CA ALA A 77 -3.73 3.09 3.89
C ALA A 77 -3.57 3.56 2.43
N SER A 78 -4.48 3.20 1.51
CA SER A 78 -4.44 3.67 0.13
C SER A 78 -4.89 5.13 -0.03
N LYS A 79 -5.65 5.70 0.92
CA LYS A 79 -6.22 7.05 0.79
C LYS A 79 -5.18 8.18 0.74
N ARG A 80 -4.00 7.97 1.33
CA ARG A 80 -2.88 8.94 1.24
C ARG A 80 -2.30 9.10 -0.16
N PHE A 81 -2.66 8.22 -1.10
CA PHE A 81 -2.25 8.29 -2.50
C PHE A 81 -3.34 8.89 -3.40
N SER A 82 -4.33 9.59 -2.82
CA SER A 82 -5.38 10.25 -3.58
C SER A 82 -4.90 11.55 -4.23
N ASP A 83 -5.60 11.96 -5.29
CA ASP A 83 -5.38 13.25 -5.95
C ASP A 83 -5.57 14.43 -4.99
N GLU A 84 -6.49 14.33 -4.03
CA GLU A 84 -6.73 15.38 -3.04
C GLU A 84 -5.50 15.59 -2.16
N VAL A 85 -4.90 14.49 -1.66
CA VAL A 85 -3.69 14.54 -0.84
C VAL A 85 -2.52 15.07 -1.68
N PHE A 86 -2.35 14.56 -2.91
CA PHE A 86 -1.32 15.05 -3.82
C PHE A 86 -1.44 16.56 -4.07
N ASN A 87 -2.62 17.04 -4.45
CA ASN A 87 -2.87 18.46 -4.73
C ASN A 87 -2.61 19.34 -3.51
N THR A 88 -3.04 18.90 -2.33
CA THR A 88 -2.85 19.65 -1.07
C THR A 88 -1.37 19.74 -0.71
N SER A 89 -0.67 18.60 -0.69
CA SER A 89 0.76 18.55 -0.36
C SER A 89 1.59 19.31 -1.39
N PHE A 90 1.33 19.14 -2.68
CA PHE A 90 2.05 19.82 -3.74
C PHE A 90 1.92 21.34 -3.65
N LYS A 91 0.69 21.87 -3.48
CA LYS A 91 0.46 23.31 -3.30
C LYS A 91 1.19 23.84 -2.07
N ALA A 92 1.11 23.14 -0.93
CA ALA A 92 1.80 23.54 0.28
C ALA A 92 3.32 23.63 0.07
N THR A 93 3.92 22.60 -0.55
CA THR A 93 5.35 22.57 -0.85
C THR A 93 5.76 23.71 -1.79
N VAL A 94 5.02 23.96 -2.87
CA VAL A 94 5.34 25.04 -3.82
C VAL A 94 5.27 26.41 -3.13
N LEU A 95 4.23 26.67 -2.33
CA LEU A 95 4.09 27.94 -1.60
C LEU A 95 5.20 28.14 -0.54
N GLN A 96 5.57 27.08 0.17
CA GLN A 96 6.63 27.13 1.19
C GLN A 96 8.04 27.25 0.59
N SER A 97 8.26 26.72 -0.61
CA SER A 97 9.55 26.76 -1.29
C SER A 97 9.94 28.13 -1.87
N GLY A 98 9.02 29.11 -1.84
CA GLY A 98 9.24 30.43 -2.45
C GLY A 98 9.26 30.41 -3.98
N LEU A 99 9.02 29.25 -4.62
CA LEU A 99 8.99 29.10 -6.08
C LEU A 99 7.89 29.95 -6.76
N MET A 100 6.85 30.32 -6.01
CA MET A 100 5.79 31.24 -6.47
C MET A 100 5.88 32.64 -5.84
N GLY A 101 6.96 32.95 -5.12
CA GLY A 101 7.17 34.26 -4.50
C GLY A 101 8.07 35.17 -5.34
N ARG A 102 7.45 36.05 -6.14
CA ARG A 102 7.91 37.42 -6.40
C ARG A 102 6.78 38.37 -6.05
#